data_AF-A0A0L0LPG0-F1
#
_entry.id   AF-A0A0L0LPG0-F1
#
_cell.length_a   1.000
_cell.length_b   1.000
_cell.length_c   1.000
_cell.angle_alpha   90.00
_cell.angle_beta   90.00
_cell.angle_gamma   90.00
#
_symmetry.space_group_name_H-M   'P 1'
#
loop_
_entity.id
_entity.type
_entity.pdbx_description
1 polymer ?
#
loop_
_entity_poly.entity_id
_entity_poly.type
_entity_poly.pdbx_seq_one_letter_code
_entity_poly.pdbx_strand_id
1 'polypeptide(L)'
;MNTMTKNPLINALAGLLYIAIIASFLFYVPERLQIEETVLIPILILSIFVFSAAMMGYLFLYEPLRLFLEDKKKESVSLFMKTLLAFAVSTALLVALGLYLS
;
A
#
# COMPACT_ATOMS: atom_id res chain seq x y z
N MET A 1 19.41 7.96 8.98
CA MET A 1 18.08 7.32 8.81
C MET A 1 18.22 6.34 7.65
N ASN A 2 18.53 5.07 7.96
CA ASN A 2 19.04 4.12 6.98
C ASN A 2 17.92 3.29 6.33
N THR A 3 18.08 3.13 5.01
CA THR A 3 17.68 1.97 4.18
C THR A 3 16.20 1.72 3.91
N MET A 4 15.62 2.48 2.97
CA MET A 4 14.72 1.89 1.98
C MET A 4 15.57 0.99 1.07
N THR A 5 15.37 -0.32 1.14
CA THR A 5 16.10 -1.29 0.33
C THR A 5 15.72 -1.18 -1.14
N LYS A 6 16.70 -1.13 -2.06
CA LYS A 6 16.46 -1.14 -3.53
C LYS A 6 15.87 -2.45 -4.07
N ASN A 7 15.51 -3.38 -3.19
CA ASN A 7 15.00 -4.69 -3.57
C ASN A 7 13.46 -4.62 -3.67
N PRO A 8 12.89 -4.78 -4.88
CA PRO A 8 11.45 -4.68 -5.10
C PRO A 8 10.64 -5.67 -4.25
N LEU A 9 11.19 -6.86 -3.97
CA LEU A 9 10.53 -7.88 -3.15
C LEU A 9 10.41 -7.46 -1.68
N ILE A 10 11.43 -6.82 -1.14
CA ILE A 10 11.41 -6.33 0.25
C ILE A 10 10.39 -5.20 0.40
N ASN A 11 10.31 -4.32 -0.59
CA ASN A 11 9.34 -3.21 -0.57
C ASN A 11 7.90 -3.73 -0.72
N ALA A 12 7.68 -4.75 -1.55
CA ALA A 12 6.38 -5.40 -1.66
C ALA A 12 5.96 -6.13 -0.37
N LEU A 13 6.88 -6.88 0.25
CA LEU A 13 6.62 -7.56 1.53
C LEU A 13 6.36 -6.56 2.67
N ALA A 14 7.09 -5.44 2.71
CA ALA A 14 6.86 -4.38 3.69
C ALA A 14 5.47 -3.73 3.49
N GLY A 15 5.05 -3.50 2.24
CA GLY A 15 3.71 -3.03 1.92
C GLY A 15 2.61 -4.00 2.36
N LEU A 16 2.82 -5.30 2.12
CA LEU A 16 1.89 -6.34 2.56
C LEU A 16 1.79 -6.42 4.09
N LEU A 17 2.91 -6.36 4.79
CA LEU A 17 2.94 -6.35 6.25
C LEU A 17 2.20 -5.13 6.82
N TYR A 18 2.43 -3.96 6.23
CA TYR A 18 1.71 -2.73 6.61
C TYR A 18 0.20 -2.87 6.40
N ILE A 19 -0.24 -3.35 5.24
CA ILE A 19 -1.67 -3.57 4.95
C ILE A 19 -2.27 -4.58 5.94
N ALA A 20 -1.58 -5.66 6.24
CA ALA A 20 -2.04 -6.68 7.19
C ALA A 20 -2.23 -6.11 8.61
N ILE A 21 -1.31 -5.26 9.06
CA ILE A 21 -1.39 -4.59 10.37
C ILE A 21 -2.61 -3.66 10.41
N ILE A 22 -2.79 -2.83 9.37
CA ILE A 22 -3.90 -1.88 9.29
C ILE A 22 -5.25 -2.61 9.21
N ALA A 23 -5.35 -3.65 8.39
CA ALA A 23 -6.56 -4.46 8.26
C ALA A 23 -6.92 -5.15 9.58
N SER A 24 -5.93 -5.69 10.29
CA SER A 24 -6.13 -6.28 11.62
C SER A 24 -6.63 -5.24 12.62
N PHE A 25 -6.09 -4.02 12.59
CA PHE A 25 -6.57 -2.93 13.43
C PHE A 25 -8.02 -2.58 13.11
N LEU A 26 -8.37 -2.39 11.83
CA LEU A 26 -9.73 -2.04 11.42
C LEU A 26 -10.76 -3.13 11.72
N PHE A 27 -10.36 -4.40 11.71
CA PHE A 27 -11.27 -5.52 11.97
C PHE A 27 -11.44 -5.80 13.46
N TYR A 28 -10.35 -5.89 14.23
CA TYR A 28 -10.41 -6.37 15.62
C TYR A 28 -10.57 -5.27 16.68
N VAL A 29 -10.19 -4.02 16.38
CA VAL A 29 -10.22 -2.93 17.37
C VAL A 29 -11.63 -2.40 17.64
N PRO A 30 -12.49 -2.15 16.63
CA PRO A 30 -13.85 -1.68 16.88
C PRO A 30 -14.68 -2.66 17.71
N GLU A 31 -14.52 -3.96 17.45
CA GLU A 31 -15.21 -5.05 18.17
C GLU A 31 -14.77 -5.12 19.65
N ARG A 32 -13.47 -4.93 19.93
CA ARG A 32 -12.94 -4.94 21.31
C ARG A 32 -13.21 -3.66 22.10
N LEU A 33 -13.30 -2.51 21.44
CA LEU A 33 -13.46 -1.23 22.11
C LEU A 33 -14.93 -0.81 22.30
N GLN A 34 -15.90 -1.62 21.87
CA GLN A 34 -17.34 -1.28 21.91
C GLN A 34 -17.59 0.15 21.43
N ILE A 35 -16.89 0.55 20.35
CA ILE A 35 -16.98 1.92 19.84
C ILE A 35 -18.42 2.11 19.38
N GLU A 36 -19.17 2.95 20.09
CA GLU A 36 -20.53 3.34 19.70
C GLU A 36 -20.51 3.87 18.25
N GLU A 37 -21.59 3.63 17.50
CA GLU A 37 -21.79 4.13 16.12
C GLU A 37 -21.87 5.66 16.10
N THR A 38 -20.70 6.27 16.27
CA THR A 38 -20.46 7.69 16.31
C THR A 38 -19.75 8.07 15.03
N VAL A 39 -19.75 9.38 14.72
CA VAL A 39 -19.06 9.95 13.55
C VAL A 39 -17.55 9.63 13.55
N LEU A 40 -16.99 9.19 14.69
CA LEU A 40 -15.60 8.74 14.81
C LEU A 40 -15.27 7.53 13.94
N ILE A 41 -16.18 6.57 13.74
CA ILE A 41 -15.91 5.37 12.95
C ILE A 41 -15.62 5.72 11.48
N PRO A 42 -16.49 6.48 10.77
CA PRO A 42 -16.18 6.95 9.42
C PRO A 42 -14.90 7.77 9.33
N ILE A 43 -14.63 8.65 10.30
CA ILE A 43 -13.41 9.47 10.33
C ILE A 43 -12.16 8.60 10.42
N LEU A 44 -12.16 7.57 11.27
CA LEU A 44 -11.04 6.64 11.42
C LEU A 44 -10.78 5.86 10.14
N ILE A 45 -11.84 5.32 9.52
CA ILE A 45 -11.75 4.58 8.25
C ILE A 45 -11.17 5.47 7.16
N LEU A 46 -11.70 6.68 6.99
CA LEU A 46 -11.22 7.62 5.97
C LEU A 46 -9.78 8.07 6.24
N SER A 47 -9.41 8.30 7.51
CA SER A 47 -8.05 8.71 7.88
C SER A 47 -7.04 7.62 7.55
N ILE A 48 -7.34 6.37 7.89
CA ILE A 48 -6.50 5.21 7.59
C ILE A 48 -6.42 4.97 6.07
N PHE A 49 -7.53 5.14 5.36
CA PHE A 49 -7.56 5.03 3.90
C PHE A 49 -6.66 6.07 3.23
N VAL A 50 -6.80 7.35 3.59
CA VAL A 50 -5.96 8.44 3.04
C VAL A 50 -4.50 8.26 3.41
N PHE A 51 -4.20 7.84 4.65
CA PHE A 51 -2.84 7.56 5.07
C PHE A 51 -2.21 6.41 4.27
N SER A 52 -2.96 5.33 4.04
CA SER A 52 -2.53 4.22 3.17
C SER A 52 -2.28 4.69 1.73
N ALA A 53 -3.20 5.48 1.16
CA ALA A 53 -3.04 6.03 -0.18
C ALA A 53 -1.80 6.94 -0.29
N ALA A 54 -1.52 7.76 0.72
CA ALA A 54 -0.34 8.62 0.78
C ALA A 54 0.96 7.79 0.85
N MET A 55 0.98 6.74 1.69
CA MET A 55 2.12 5.83 1.80
C MET A 55 2.39 5.08 0.48
N MET A 56 1.33 4.58 -0.17
CA MET A 56 1.46 3.90 -1.47
C MET A 56 1.89 4.87 -2.57
N GLY A 57 1.35 6.09 -2.58
CA GLY A 57 1.77 7.16 -3.47
C GLY A 57 3.25 7.47 -3.31
N TYR A 58 3.75 7.58 -2.08
CA TYR A 58 5.17 7.77 -1.82
C TYR A 58 6.01 6.60 -2.36
N LEU A 59 5.67 5.35 -2.03
CA LEU A 59 6.42 4.17 -2.45
C LEU A 59 6.44 4.00 -3.99
N PHE A 60 5.35 4.35 -4.67
CA PHE A 60 5.21 4.11 -6.10
C PHE A 60 5.73 5.28 -6.94
N LEU A 61 5.58 6.51 -6.45
CA LEU A 61 5.86 7.72 -7.23
C LEU A 61 7.18 8.38 -6.85
N TYR A 62 7.75 8.16 -5.67
CA TYR A 62 8.98 8.85 -5.26
C TYR A 62 10.14 8.64 -6.23
N GLU A 63 10.47 7.38 -6.54
CA GLU A 63 11.60 7.06 -7.43
C GLU A 63 11.33 7.46 -8.90
N PRO A 64 10.15 7.19 -9.49
CA PRO A 64 9.81 7.71 -10.82
C PRO A 64 9.81 9.24 -10.89
N LEU A 65 9.31 9.94 -9.87
CA LEU A 65 9.28 11.40 -9.83
C LEU A 65 10.70 11.96 -9.78
N ARG A 66 11.59 11.36 -8.98
CA ARG A 66 13.01 11.72 -8.96
C ARG A 66 13.65 11.54 -10.34
N LEU A 67 13.44 10.39 -11.00
CA LEU A 67 13.97 10.14 -12.35
C LEU A 67 13.40 11.11 -13.39
N PHE A 68 12.14 11.52 -13.24
CA PHE A 68 11.50 12.51 -14.10
C PHE A 68 12.15 13.90 -13.94
N LEU A 69 12.48 14.30 -12.71
CA LEU A 69 13.21 15.54 -12.42
C LEU A 69 14.66 15.52 -12.93
N GLU A 70 15.27 14.33 -13.05
CA GLU A 70 16.59 14.12 -13.69
C GLU A 70 16.52 14.06 -15.23
N ASP A 71 15.41 14.47 -15.85
CA ASP A 71 15.13 14.42 -17.30
C ASP A 71 15.11 13.01 -17.94
N LYS A 72 15.13 11.95 -17.12
CA LYS A 72 15.08 10.54 -17.56
C LYS A 72 13.65 10.04 -17.75
N LYS A 73 12.86 10.76 -18.56
CA LYS A 73 11.40 10.54 -18.72
C LYS A 73 11.03 9.13 -19.20
N LYS A 74 11.83 8.53 -20.08
CA LYS A 74 11.58 7.15 -20.56
C LYS A 74 11.77 6.12 -19.45
N GLU A 75 12.81 6.32 -18.64
CA GLU A 75 13.17 5.41 -17.56
C GLU A 75 12.20 5.54 -16.38
N SER A 76 11.74 6.77 -16.06
CA SER A 76 10.73 7.00 -15.02
C SER A 76 9.39 6.31 -15.33
N VAL A 77 8.89 6.43 -16.57
CA VAL A 77 7.63 5.78 -16.99
C VAL A 77 7.79 4.27 -16.99
N SER A 78 8.93 3.75 -17.45
CA SER A 78 9.22 2.32 -17.42
C SER A 78 9.23 1.78 -15.99
N LEU A 79 9.87 2.49 -15.06
CA LEU A 79 9.96 2.09 -13.66
C LEU A 79 8.58 2.12 -12.98
N PHE A 80 7.80 3.19 -13.19
CA PHE A 80 6.43 3.28 -12.68
C PHE A 80 5.53 2.14 -13.20
N MET A 81 5.53 1.88 -14.51
CA MET A 81 4.71 0.81 -15.10
C MET A 81 5.10 -0.57 -14.58
N LYS A 82 6.40 -0.84 -14.39
CA LYS A 82 6.86 -2.11 -13.80
C LYS A 82 6.39 -2.27 -12.37
N THR A 83 6.47 -1.21 -11.55
CA THR A 83 5.98 -1.23 -10.17
C THR A 83 4.47 -1.45 -10.11
N LEU A 84 3.71 -0.75 -10.97
CA LEU A 84 2.26 -0.87 -11.03
C LEU A 84 1.83 -2.27 -11.48
N LEU A 85 2.45 -2.84 -12.51
CA LEU A 85 2.16 -4.19 -12.98
C LEU A 85 2.51 -5.25 -11.95
N ALA A 86 3.66 -5.14 -11.30
CA ALA A 86 4.06 -6.07 -10.24
C ALA A 86 3.05 -6.07 -9.07
N PHE A 87 2.58 -4.88 -8.68
CA PHE A 87 1.56 -4.76 -7.64
C PHE A 87 0.20 -5.32 -8.10
N ALA A 88 -0.20 -5.06 -9.34
CA ALA A 88 -1.44 -5.58 -9.91
C ALA A 88 -1.45 -7.11 -9.96
N VAL A 89 -0.36 -7.74 -10.41
CA VAL A 89 -0.20 -9.20 -10.43
C VAL A 89 -0.24 -9.77 -9.01
N SER A 90 0.47 -9.15 -8.06
CA SER A 90 0.47 -9.58 -6.66
C SER A 90 -0.93 -9.50 -6.04
N THR A 91 -1.67 -8.45 -6.35
CA THR A 91 -3.06 -8.26 -5.90
C THR A 91 -3.98 -9.33 -6.53
N ALA A 92 -3.85 -9.60 -7.83
CA ALA A 92 -4.64 -10.61 -8.52
C ALA A 92 -4.40 -12.02 -7.93
N LEU A 93 -3.15 -12.36 -7.62
CA LEU A 93 -2.78 -13.64 -6.98
C LEU A 93 -3.41 -13.77 -5.59
N LEU A 94 -3.39 -12.72 -4.78
CA LEU A 94 -4.02 -12.72 -3.46
C LEU A 94 -5.54 -12.88 -3.55
N VAL A 95 -6.19 -12.20 -4.50
CA VAL A 95 -7.63 -12.35 -4.73
C VAL A 95 -7.95 -13.77 -5.19
N ALA A 96 -7.19 -14.33 -6.14
CA ALA A 96 -7.38 -15.69 -6.61
C ALA A 96 -7.19 -16.73 -5.48
N LEU A 97 -6.19 -16.54 -4.62
CA LEU A 97 -5.98 -17.38 -3.45
C LEU A 97 -7.16 -17.27 -2.46
N GLY A 98 -7.65 -16.05 -2.21
CA GLY A 98 -8.82 -15.83 -1.36
C GLY A 98 -10.06 -16.54 -1.88
N LEU A 99 -10.32 -16.48 -3.20
CA LEU A 99 -11.44 -17.19 -3.84
C LEU A 99 -11.29 -18.72 -3.84
N TYR A 100 -10.07 -19.24 -3.88
CA TYR A 100 -9.84 -20.68 -3.79
C TYR A 100 -10.06 -21.22 -2.38
N LEU A 101 -9.83 -20.40 -1.35
CA LEU A 101 -9.98 -20.77 0.06
C LEU A 101 -11.39 -20.52 0.63
N SER A 102 -12.23 -19.73 -0.06
CA SER A 102 -13.63 -19.43 0.30
C SER A 102 -14.60 -20.46 -0.26
#